data_AF-A0A0N8TZY0-F1
#
_entry.id   AF-A0A0N8TZY0-F1
#
_cell.length_a   1.000
_cell.length_b   1.000
_cell.length_c   1.000
_cell.angle_alpha   90.00
_cell.angle_beta   90.00
_cell.angle_gamma   90.00
#
_symmetry.space_group_name_H-M   'P 1'
#
loop_
_entity.id
_entity.type
_entity.pdbx_description
1 polymer ?
#
loop_
_entity_poly.entity_id
_entity_poly.type
_entity_poly.pdbx_seq_one_letter_code
_entity_poly.pdbx_strand_id
1 'polypeptide(L)'
;MKTLLISLISGGLCCFSLFASAANPHKDYIEGPFTQGSEVTSQCIECHEDHAKDVMKSSHWTWELEQQLPGRTVKRGKKNAINNFCIAVSGNEPRCTSCHAGYGWKDDSFDFNDMTKVDCLICHDTTGTYVKDPAGAGEVLAKVNLERVAQNVGAPVRDNCGSCHFYGGGGDGVKHGDLDSSMSYPDKVTDVHMDTDGNDFQCQTCHTTESHQIRGNAMGVSPGGMSDIGCENCHEAAPHDNKRLNSHTSSIACQTCHIPEFAKNEPTKMSWDWSTAGQDIEQTKDEYGKHTYMKKKGNFVWAKNVQPQYAWYNGKADAYMAGDKMDPKVVTKLTYPLGDINDEKAKIYPFKVHTGKQIYDSKQNIFITAKVFGKGGYWKTFDWNKAAELGMQANQAMLDKGIKYSGEYGFAETEMWWRINHMVAPTEQALKCNDCHIKGTRMDWKALGYEGDPMKNKSIKKHATTD
;
A
#
# COMPACT_ATOMS: atom_id res chain seq x y z
N MET A 1 -15.92 -31.98 81.12
CA MET A 1 -14.83 -31.00 81.04
C MET A 1 -14.59 -30.66 79.58
N LYS A 2 -14.77 -29.38 79.24
CA LYS A 2 -14.61 -28.82 77.90
C LYS A 2 -13.13 -28.62 77.62
N THR A 3 -12.66 -29.02 76.45
CA THR A 3 -11.35 -28.60 75.92
C THR A 3 -11.53 -28.10 74.49
N LEU A 4 -11.05 -26.88 74.29
CA LEU A 4 -10.98 -26.09 73.07
C LEU A 4 -10.34 -26.86 71.90
N LEU A 5 -10.87 -26.65 70.69
CA LEU A 5 -10.04 -26.46 69.51
C LEU A 5 -10.58 -25.27 68.72
N ILE A 6 -9.70 -24.26 68.64
CA ILE A 6 -9.84 -23.01 67.90
C ILE A 6 -9.66 -23.33 66.42
N SER A 7 -10.64 -22.96 65.59
CA SER A 7 -10.45 -22.93 64.13
C SER A 7 -10.37 -21.47 63.70
N LEU A 8 -9.17 -21.05 63.27
CA LEU A 8 -8.94 -19.78 62.59
C LEU A 8 -9.57 -19.87 61.19
N ILE A 9 -10.55 -19.02 60.91
CA ILE A 9 -10.99 -18.73 59.54
C ILE A 9 -10.30 -17.41 59.15
N SER A 10 -9.19 -17.53 58.43
CA SER A 10 -8.51 -16.42 57.78
C SER A 10 -9.17 -16.17 56.42
N GLY A 11 -9.71 -14.96 56.23
CA GLY A 11 -10.37 -14.54 54.99
C GLY A 11 -9.43 -14.50 53.80
N GLY A 12 -9.86 -15.10 52.70
CA GLY A 12 -9.32 -14.85 51.36
C GLY A 12 -10.26 -13.92 50.62
N LEU A 13 -9.91 -12.63 50.57
CA LEU A 13 -10.56 -11.64 49.73
C LEU A 13 -10.15 -11.93 48.28
N CYS A 14 -11.04 -12.54 47.48
CA CYS A 14 -10.86 -12.66 46.05
C CYS A 14 -10.96 -11.28 45.40
N CYS A 15 -9.82 -10.66 45.11
CA CYS A 15 -9.74 -9.53 44.19
C CYS A 15 -10.08 -10.03 42.78
N PHE A 16 -11.36 -9.92 42.40
CA PHE A 16 -11.73 -9.88 40.99
C PHE A 16 -11.27 -8.54 40.41
N SER A 17 -10.20 -8.58 39.63
CA SER A 17 -9.79 -7.48 38.76
C SER A 17 -10.87 -7.29 37.69
N LEU A 18 -11.86 -6.47 37.99
CA LEU A 18 -12.75 -5.88 36.99
C LEU A 18 -11.87 -5.01 36.07
N PHE A 19 -11.59 -5.50 34.87
CA PHE A 19 -11.22 -4.62 33.77
C PHE A 19 -12.45 -3.76 33.45
N ALA A 20 -12.54 -2.60 34.09
CA ALA A 20 -13.45 -1.56 33.66
C ALA A 20 -12.99 -1.13 32.26
N SER A 21 -13.75 -1.48 31.22
CA SER A 21 -13.73 -0.70 29.99
C SER A 21 -14.12 0.71 30.38
N ALA A 22 -13.16 1.61 30.48
CA ALA A 22 -13.44 3.02 30.64
C ALA A 22 -14.35 3.43 29.48
N ALA A 23 -15.59 3.81 29.77
CA ALA A 23 -16.42 4.47 28.79
C ALA A 23 -15.68 5.77 28.42
N ASN A 24 -15.21 5.86 27.18
CA ASN A 24 -14.46 7.04 26.73
C ASN A 24 -15.42 8.25 26.74
N PRO A 25 -15.08 9.34 27.43
CA PRO A 25 -16.00 10.43 27.67
C PRO A 25 -16.11 11.38 26.46
N HIS A 26 -15.74 10.96 25.24
CA HIS A 26 -15.67 11.84 24.06
C HIS A 26 -16.98 12.60 23.81
N LYS A 27 -18.14 11.98 24.10
CA LYS A 27 -19.45 12.64 23.98
C LYS A 27 -19.64 13.84 24.90
N ASP A 28 -19.00 13.82 26.07
CA ASP A 28 -19.16 14.84 27.10
C ASP A 28 -18.15 15.98 26.93
N TYR A 29 -17.10 15.79 26.12
CA TYR A 29 -16.01 16.77 25.93
C TYR A 29 -15.89 17.31 24.50
N ILE A 30 -16.56 16.69 23.53
CA ILE A 30 -16.59 17.16 22.15
C ILE A 30 -17.86 17.97 21.93
N GLU A 31 -17.70 19.29 21.91
CA GLU A 31 -18.77 20.26 21.67
C GLU A 31 -18.61 20.91 20.29
N GLY A 32 -19.56 20.63 19.41
CA GLY A 32 -19.67 21.28 18.11
C GLY A 32 -20.45 22.61 18.17
N PRO A 33 -20.87 23.15 17.01
CA PRO A 33 -20.70 22.58 15.67
C PRO A 33 -19.28 22.80 15.13
N PHE A 34 -18.80 21.82 14.36
CA PHE A 34 -17.57 21.97 13.57
C PHE A 34 -17.90 22.15 12.09
N THR A 35 -17.18 23.06 11.45
CA THR A 35 -17.25 23.31 10.01
C THR A 35 -16.03 22.77 9.27
N GLN A 36 -14.93 22.50 9.97
CA GLN A 36 -13.66 22.03 9.39
C GLN A 36 -13.02 20.92 10.24
N GLY A 37 -12.26 20.02 9.59
CA GLY A 37 -11.58 18.92 10.28
C GLY A 37 -10.52 19.38 11.28
N SER A 38 -9.84 20.51 11.01
CA SER A 38 -8.85 21.06 11.94
C SER A 38 -9.48 21.61 13.23
N GLU A 39 -10.75 22.04 13.21
CA GLU A 39 -11.45 22.49 14.42
C GLU A 39 -11.69 21.31 15.39
N VAL A 40 -12.03 20.14 14.84
CA VAL A 40 -12.11 18.89 15.62
C VAL A 40 -10.75 18.53 16.19
N THR A 41 -9.70 18.59 15.36
CA THR A 41 -8.34 18.23 15.76
C THR A 41 -7.83 19.12 16.89
N SER A 42 -8.12 20.42 16.83
CA SER A 42 -7.80 21.37 17.91
C SER A 42 -8.41 20.95 19.25
N GLN A 43 -9.63 20.41 19.29
CA GLN A 43 -10.20 19.86 20.52
C GLN A 43 -9.52 18.53 20.91
N CYS A 44 -9.26 17.64 19.94
CA CYS A 44 -8.61 16.36 20.23
C CYS A 44 -7.25 16.55 20.93
N ILE A 45 -6.43 17.49 20.46
CA ILE A 45 -5.09 17.71 20.99
C ILE A 45 -5.06 18.36 22.36
N GLU A 46 -6.17 18.88 22.90
CA GLU A 46 -6.25 19.33 24.30
C GLU A 46 -5.97 18.16 25.27
N CYS A 47 -6.32 16.94 24.88
CA CYS A 47 -6.07 15.71 25.64
C CYS A 47 -5.06 14.76 24.97
N HIS A 48 -4.88 14.86 23.65
CA HIS A 48 -4.13 13.90 22.84
C HIS A 48 -2.96 14.52 22.05
N GLU A 49 -2.38 15.61 22.56
CA GLU A 49 -1.23 16.30 21.94
C GLU A 49 -0.09 15.33 21.58
N ASP A 50 0.26 14.42 22.49
CA ASP A 50 1.36 13.46 22.28
C ASP A 50 1.06 12.45 21.17
N HIS A 51 -0.22 12.06 21.00
CA HIS A 51 -0.63 11.21 19.89
C HIS A 51 -0.50 11.93 18.55
N ALA A 52 -0.85 13.22 18.47
CA ALA A 52 -0.62 14.02 17.27
C ALA A 52 0.88 14.12 16.94
N LYS A 53 1.74 14.40 17.94
CA LYS A 53 3.20 14.41 17.77
C LYS A 53 3.73 13.08 17.24
N ASP A 54 3.19 11.96 17.71
CA ASP A 54 3.60 10.63 17.30
C ASP A 54 3.16 10.29 15.87
N VAL A 55 1.92 10.63 15.49
CA VAL A 55 1.45 10.54 14.09
C VAL A 55 2.35 11.36 13.17
N MET A 56 2.72 12.58 13.58
CA MET A 56 3.54 13.50 12.78
C MET A 56 4.97 12.99 12.52
N LYS A 57 5.46 12.01 13.30
CA LYS A 57 6.75 11.34 13.05
C LYS A 57 6.62 10.18 12.06
N SER A 58 5.41 9.72 11.78
CA SER A 58 5.16 8.54 10.94
C SER A 58 5.21 8.86 9.44
N SER A 59 5.32 7.81 8.62
CA SER A 59 5.19 7.92 7.18
C SER A 59 3.77 8.22 6.71
N HIS A 60 2.74 8.02 7.53
CA HIS A 60 1.35 8.39 7.21
C HIS A 60 1.16 9.91 7.20
N TRP A 61 1.94 10.63 8.01
CA TRP A 61 2.01 12.09 8.02
C TRP A 61 3.01 12.64 7.00
N THR A 62 4.26 12.22 7.06
CA THR A 62 5.32 12.83 6.23
C THR A 62 5.24 12.40 4.78
N TRP A 63 4.66 11.21 4.51
CA TRP A 63 4.78 10.49 3.24
C TRP A 63 6.25 10.30 2.81
N GLU A 64 7.17 10.29 3.76
CA GLU A 64 8.61 10.16 3.54
C GLU A 64 9.19 9.02 4.38
N LEU A 65 10.16 8.32 3.80
CA LEU A 65 10.95 7.30 4.49
C LEU A 65 12.35 7.29 3.89
N GLU A 66 13.38 7.19 4.72
CA GLU A 66 14.73 6.91 4.26
C GLU A 66 14.85 5.45 3.82
N GLN A 67 15.47 5.20 2.68
CA GLN A 67 15.62 3.87 2.10
C GLN A 67 16.98 3.67 1.46
N GLN A 68 17.49 2.45 1.59
CA GLN A 68 18.68 2.01 0.89
C GLN A 68 18.29 1.35 -0.44
N LEU A 69 18.71 1.99 -1.54
CA LEU A 69 18.69 1.42 -2.89
C LEU A 69 20.10 0.90 -3.23
N PRO A 70 20.27 0.12 -4.31
CA PRO A 70 21.59 -0.24 -4.81
C PRO A 70 22.48 1.00 -4.98
N GLY A 71 23.59 1.05 -4.25
CA GLY A 71 24.61 2.09 -4.36
C GLY A 71 24.26 3.48 -3.80
N ARG A 72 23.07 3.69 -3.20
CA ARG A 72 22.70 4.99 -2.60
C ARG A 72 21.58 4.89 -1.56
N THR A 73 21.61 5.80 -0.59
CA THR A 73 20.48 6.06 0.32
C THR A 73 19.68 7.25 -0.20
N VAL A 74 18.36 7.14 -0.19
CA VAL A 74 17.44 8.19 -0.67
C VAL A 74 16.32 8.44 0.33
N LYS A 75 15.82 9.68 0.37
CA LYS A 75 14.51 9.97 0.96
C LYS A 75 13.44 9.65 -0.07
N ARG A 76 12.71 8.56 0.12
CA ARG A 76 11.59 8.16 -0.73
C ARG A 76 10.28 8.33 0.06
N GLY A 77 9.37 7.36 0.01
CA GLY A 77 7.97 7.51 0.44
C GLY A 77 7.07 8.06 -0.67
N LYS A 78 5.76 8.16 -0.42
CA LYS A 78 4.76 8.54 -1.44
C LYS A 78 4.99 9.95 -1.98
N LYS A 79 5.54 10.85 -1.16
CA LYS A 79 5.87 12.23 -1.54
C LYS A 79 6.89 12.29 -2.68
N ASN A 80 7.89 11.39 -2.63
CA ASN A 80 9.05 11.39 -3.52
C ASN A 80 9.03 10.25 -4.56
N ALA A 81 8.01 9.38 -4.54
CA ALA A 81 7.90 8.24 -5.44
C ALA A 81 7.32 8.62 -6.80
N ILE A 82 7.90 8.03 -7.86
CA ILE A 82 7.30 7.99 -9.20
C ILE A 82 6.68 6.60 -9.41
N ASN A 83 5.45 6.55 -9.89
CA ASN A 83 4.76 5.31 -10.28
C ASN A 83 4.22 5.40 -11.71
N ASN A 84 3.74 4.28 -12.25
CA ASN A 84 3.11 4.23 -13.58
C ASN A 84 1.57 4.24 -13.52
N PHE A 85 0.99 4.76 -12.44
CA PHE A 85 -0.43 5.09 -12.36
C PHE A 85 -0.66 6.59 -12.63
N CYS A 86 -0.74 7.39 -11.56
CA CYS A 86 -0.91 8.84 -11.62
C CYS A 86 0.41 9.61 -11.65
N ILE A 87 1.53 8.92 -11.90
CA ILE A 87 2.89 9.47 -12.04
C ILE A 87 3.49 9.94 -10.72
N ALA A 88 3.09 11.11 -10.21
CA ALA A 88 3.70 11.74 -9.04
C ALA A 88 2.70 12.65 -8.28
N VAL A 89 2.96 12.86 -7.00
CA VAL A 89 2.16 13.72 -6.13
C VAL A 89 2.36 15.20 -6.45
N SER A 90 3.60 15.62 -6.69
CA SER A 90 3.98 17.02 -6.92
C SER A 90 3.16 17.67 -8.04
N GLY A 91 2.54 18.81 -7.74
CA GLY A 91 1.64 19.53 -8.64
C GLY A 91 0.22 18.93 -8.76
N ASN A 92 -0.04 17.78 -8.13
CA ASN A 92 -1.32 17.07 -8.13
C ASN A 92 -1.86 16.82 -6.71
N GLU A 93 -1.26 17.43 -5.69
CA GLU A 93 -1.49 17.22 -4.26
C GLU A 93 -2.97 17.21 -3.91
N PRO A 94 -3.82 18.19 -4.33
CA PRO A 94 -5.19 18.26 -3.86
C PRO A 94 -6.04 17.03 -4.20
N ARG A 95 -5.69 16.32 -5.28
CA ARG A 95 -6.31 15.05 -5.64
C ARG A 95 -5.73 13.87 -4.86
N CYS A 96 -4.43 13.89 -4.60
CA CYS A 96 -3.69 12.78 -3.99
C CYS A 96 -3.85 12.71 -2.47
N THR A 97 -3.94 13.87 -1.81
CA THR A 97 -3.97 14.03 -0.35
C THR A 97 -5.37 13.85 0.24
N SER A 98 -6.36 13.54 -0.59
CA SER A 98 -7.59 12.87 -0.14
C SER A 98 -7.31 11.55 0.59
N CYS A 99 -6.13 10.95 0.39
CA CYS A 99 -5.64 9.79 1.14
C CYS A 99 -4.46 10.11 2.09
N HIS A 100 -4.24 11.37 2.44
CA HIS A 100 -3.25 11.78 3.44
C HIS A 100 -3.94 11.86 4.81
N ALA A 101 -3.21 11.49 5.88
CA ALA A 101 -3.69 11.57 7.26
C ALA A 101 -3.63 13.01 7.81
N GLY A 102 -4.02 13.98 6.98
CA GLY A 102 -4.02 15.39 7.32
C GLY A 102 -4.94 16.24 6.44
N TYR A 103 -5.04 17.51 6.80
CA TYR A 103 -5.93 18.50 6.21
C TYR A 103 -5.15 19.62 5.51
N GLY A 104 -5.45 19.88 4.23
CA GLY A 104 -5.00 21.07 3.52
C GLY A 104 -3.65 20.96 2.80
N TRP A 105 -3.06 19.76 2.65
CA TRP A 105 -1.85 19.59 1.85
C TRP A 105 -2.18 19.68 0.36
N LYS A 106 -2.04 20.88 -0.19
CA LYS A 106 -2.45 21.26 -1.56
C LYS A 106 -1.30 21.61 -2.50
N ASP A 107 -0.11 21.87 -1.95
CA ASP A 107 1.13 22.25 -2.64
C ASP A 107 2.34 22.09 -1.69
N ASP A 108 3.50 22.62 -2.07
CA ASP A 108 4.76 22.55 -1.33
C ASP A 108 4.80 23.47 -0.09
N SER A 109 3.83 24.36 0.09
CA SER A 109 3.77 25.26 1.24
C SER A 109 3.07 24.67 2.48
N PHE A 110 2.76 23.37 2.47
CA PHE A 110 2.10 22.71 3.59
C PHE A 110 3.01 22.65 4.83
N ASP A 111 2.49 23.09 5.98
CA ASP A 111 3.24 23.07 7.23
C ASP A 111 3.09 21.71 7.94
N PHE A 112 4.12 20.86 7.78
CA PHE A 112 4.18 19.56 8.45
C PHE A 112 4.41 19.65 9.98
N ASN A 113 4.56 20.86 10.55
CA ASN A 113 4.68 21.07 12.00
C ASN A 113 3.36 21.51 12.66
N ASP A 114 2.32 21.82 11.88
CA ASP A 114 1.02 22.20 12.41
C ASP A 114 0.20 20.95 12.80
N MET A 115 0.18 20.63 14.10
CA MET A 115 -0.55 19.48 14.62
C MET A 115 -2.06 19.59 14.47
N THR A 116 -2.62 20.80 14.31
CA THR A 116 -4.07 20.98 14.06
C THR A 116 -4.48 20.46 12.68
N LYS A 117 -3.49 20.19 11.80
CA LYS A 117 -3.71 19.60 10.48
C LYS A 117 -3.66 18.09 10.46
N VAL A 118 -3.41 17.41 11.59
CA VAL A 118 -3.52 15.95 11.68
C VAL A 118 -4.98 15.52 11.51
N ASP A 119 -5.24 14.50 10.70
CA ASP A 119 -6.57 13.94 10.56
C ASP A 119 -6.75 12.75 11.52
N CYS A 120 -7.29 13.03 12.70
CA CYS A 120 -7.60 12.01 13.70
C CYS A 120 -8.78 11.11 13.28
N LEU A 121 -9.69 11.61 12.43
CA LEU A 121 -10.99 11.00 12.20
C LEU A 121 -10.95 9.90 11.14
N ILE A 122 -10.11 10.03 10.11
CA ILE A 122 -10.02 9.04 9.03
C ILE A 122 -9.70 7.63 9.54
N CYS A 123 -8.90 7.52 10.60
CA CYS A 123 -8.55 6.24 11.22
C CYS A 123 -9.50 5.82 12.34
N HIS A 124 -10.16 6.77 13.02
CA HIS A 124 -10.90 6.50 14.26
C HIS A 124 -12.42 6.65 14.17
N ASP A 125 -12.98 7.07 13.03
CA ASP A 125 -14.44 7.10 12.83
C ASP A 125 -15.06 5.70 12.98
N THR A 126 -16.02 5.54 13.88
CA THR A 126 -16.80 4.28 14.00
C THR A 126 -18.22 4.41 13.43
N THR A 127 -18.59 5.58 12.90
CA THR A 127 -19.93 5.83 12.36
C THR A 127 -20.10 5.36 10.92
N GLY A 128 -18.99 5.13 10.20
CA GLY A 128 -18.99 4.80 8.77
C GLY A 128 -19.44 5.96 7.89
N THR A 129 -19.37 7.21 8.38
CA THR A 129 -19.88 8.39 7.66
C THR A 129 -18.83 9.45 7.38
N TYR A 130 -17.64 9.34 7.98
CA TYR A 130 -16.55 10.24 7.69
C TYR A 130 -15.97 9.99 6.29
N VAL A 131 -15.92 11.04 5.47
CA VAL A 131 -15.38 10.97 4.11
C VAL A 131 -14.64 12.26 3.79
N LYS A 132 -13.41 12.16 3.31
CA LYS A 132 -12.62 13.28 2.79
C LYS A 132 -13.08 13.65 1.38
N ASP A 133 -13.08 14.93 1.04
CA ASP A 133 -13.36 15.38 -0.32
C ASP A 133 -12.26 14.84 -1.27
N PRO A 134 -12.63 14.05 -2.31
CA PRO A 134 -11.67 13.50 -3.26
C PRO A 134 -10.81 14.52 -4.01
N ALA A 135 -11.15 15.81 -4.00
CA ALA A 135 -10.39 16.89 -4.62
C ALA A 135 -10.03 18.02 -3.64
N GLY A 136 -10.35 17.87 -2.37
CA GLY A 136 -10.24 18.92 -1.35
C GLY A 136 -8.93 18.97 -0.59
N ALA A 137 -7.84 18.40 -1.11
CA ALA A 137 -6.53 18.43 -0.43
C ALA A 137 -6.53 17.83 0.99
N GLY A 138 -7.35 16.82 1.21
CA GLY A 138 -7.51 16.17 2.50
C GLY A 138 -8.63 16.75 3.36
N GLU A 139 -9.26 17.87 2.97
CA GLU A 139 -10.40 18.41 3.69
C GLU A 139 -11.61 17.46 3.71
N VAL A 140 -12.44 17.62 4.73
CA VAL A 140 -13.64 16.80 4.93
C VAL A 140 -14.74 17.22 3.95
N LEU A 141 -15.50 16.26 3.45
CA LEU A 141 -16.65 16.56 2.60
C LEU A 141 -17.71 17.32 3.40
N ALA A 142 -18.21 18.45 2.87
CA ALA A 142 -19.07 19.40 3.58
C ALA A 142 -20.36 18.83 4.21
N LYS A 143 -20.82 17.65 3.75
CA LYS A 143 -22.03 16.99 4.26
C LYS A 143 -21.82 16.13 5.51
N VAL A 144 -20.58 15.95 5.95
CA VAL A 144 -20.25 15.11 7.11
C VAL A 144 -20.64 15.86 8.39
N ASN A 145 -21.38 15.19 9.27
CA ASN A 145 -21.62 15.70 10.61
C ASN A 145 -20.38 15.41 11.48
N LEU A 146 -19.46 16.37 11.50
CA LEU A 146 -18.18 16.26 12.21
C LEU A 146 -18.34 16.07 13.72
N GLU A 147 -19.33 16.72 14.33
CA GLU A 147 -19.63 16.55 15.76
C GLU A 147 -20.01 15.10 16.06
N ARG A 148 -20.94 14.53 15.29
CA ARG A 148 -21.35 13.12 15.45
C ARG A 148 -20.17 12.17 15.26
N VAL A 149 -19.32 12.41 14.26
CA VAL A 149 -18.13 11.57 14.03
C VAL A 149 -17.18 11.65 15.22
N ALA A 150 -16.81 12.86 15.63
CA ALA A 150 -15.87 13.11 16.72
C ALA A 150 -16.37 12.53 18.07
N GLN A 151 -17.66 12.63 18.35
CA GLN A 151 -18.30 12.06 19.54
C GLN A 151 -18.34 10.52 19.55
N ASN A 152 -18.10 9.85 18.42
CA ASN A 152 -18.13 8.39 18.29
C ASN A 152 -16.80 7.84 17.76
N VAL A 153 -15.67 8.52 18.02
CA VAL A 153 -14.36 7.95 17.69
C VAL A 153 -14.04 6.72 18.53
N GLY A 154 -13.29 5.79 17.95
CA GLY A 154 -12.95 4.52 18.59
C GLY A 154 -11.75 3.82 17.94
N ALA A 155 -11.55 2.55 18.27
CA ALA A 155 -10.47 1.76 17.67
C ALA A 155 -10.70 1.57 16.16
N PRO A 156 -9.66 1.68 15.31
CA PRO A 156 -9.79 1.47 13.88
C PRO A 156 -10.26 0.05 13.54
N VAL A 157 -11.05 -0.06 12.48
CA VAL A 157 -11.38 -1.32 11.81
C VAL A 157 -10.85 -1.30 10.36
N ARG A 158 -10.98 -2.43 9.65
CA ARG A 158 -10.52 -2.56 8.24
C ARG A 158 -11.02 -1.44 7.33
N ASP A 159 -12.26 -0.98 7.51
CA ASP A 159 -12.87 0.07 6.66
C ASP A 159 -12.18 1.44 6.81
N ASN A 160 -11.69 1.76 8.02
CA ASN A 160 -10.91 2.98 8.25
C ASN A 160 -9.60 2.97 7.43
N CYS A 161 -8.84 1.88 7.51
CA CYS A 161 -7.63 1.69 6.69
C CYS A 161 -7.99 1.66 5.20
N GLY A 162 -9.08 0.98 4.88
CA GLY A 162 -9.64 0.78 3.54
C GLY A 162 -9.98 2.06 2.79
N SER A 163 -10.43 3.09 3.50
CA SER A 163 -10.72 4.42 2.97
C SER A 163 -9.60 5.00 2.10
N CYS A 164 -8.35 4.60 2.37
CA CYS A 164 -7.18 4.92 1.54
C CYS A 164 -6.61 3.70 0.81
N HIS A 165 -6.52 2.55 1.47
CA HIS A 165 -5.76 1.41 0.98
C HIS A 165 -6.46 0.61 -0.12
N PHE A 166 -7.81 0.60 -0.14
CA PHE A 166 -8.60 -0.14 -1.15
C PHE A 166 -8.72 0.65 -2.46
N TYR A 167 -8.67 1.99 -2.41
CA TYR A 167 -8.99 2.87 -3.54
C TYR A 167 -7.77 3.53 -4.23
N GLY A 168 -6.57 3.04 -3.92
CA GLY A 168 -5.32 3.56 -4.48
C GLY A 168 -5.27 3.44 -6.01
N GLY A 169 -4.63 4.40 -6.70
CA GLY A 169 -4.54 4.39 -8.17
C GLY A 169 -5.78 4.93 -8.89
N GLY A 170 -6.74 5.48 -8.15
CA GLY A 170 -7.89 6.21 -8.67
C GLY A 170 -9.18 5.42 -8.73
N GLY A 171 -9.30 4.33 -7.96
CA GLY A 171 -10.50 3.52 -7.83
C GLY A 171 -10.24 2.26 -6.99
N ASP A 172 -11.32 1.55 -6.68
CA ASP A 172 -11.30 0.31 -5.90
C ASP A 172 -10.52 -0.81 -6.61
N GLY A 173 -9.66 -1.51 -5.85
CA GLY A 173 -8.84 -2.63 -6.33
C GLY A 173 -7.80 -2.27 -7.40
N VAL A 174 -7.69 -0.99 -7.80
CA VAL A 174 -6.91 -0.57 -8.98
C VAL A 174 -5.41 -0.79 -8.79
N LYS A 175 -4.86 -0.42 -7.62
CA LYS A 175 -3.41 -0.37 -7.41
C LYS A 175 -2.79 -1.64 -6.82
N HIS A 176 -3.16 -2.04 -5.60
CA HIS A 176 -2.51 -3.17 -4.93
C HIS A 176 -3.03 -4.52 -5.44
N GLY A 177 -4.34 -4.64 -5.64
CA GLY A 177 -4.98 -5.84 -6.16
C GLY A 177 -5.21 -6.94 -5.12
N ASP A 178 -4.42 -7.00 -4.04
CA ASP A 178 -4.70 -7.86 -2.86
C ASP A 178 -5.47 -7.14 -1.75
N LEU A 179 -5.87 -5.89 -1.97
CA LEU A 179 -6.74 -5.11 -1.07
C LEU A 179 -7.75 -4.33 -1.91
N ASP A 180 -9.04 -4.65 -1.75
CA ASP A 180 -10.19 -4.01 -2.37
C ASP A 180 -11.34 -3.88 -1.35
N SER A 181 -12.42 -3.20 -1.72
CA SER A 181 -13.53 -2.89 -0.80
C SER A 181 -14.19 -4.10 -0.16
N SER A 182 -14.10 -5.30 -0.76
CA SER A 182 -14.58 -6.52 -0.10
C SER A 182 -13.86 -6.84 1.21
N MET A 183 -12.64 -6.31 1.41
CA MET A 183 -11.88 -6.47 2.65
C MET A 183 -12.48 -5.72 3.85
N SER A 184 -13.51 -4.89 3.68
CA SER A 184 -14.25 -4.37 4.83
C SER A 184 -14.92 -5.50 5.60
N TYR A 185 -15.54 -6.44 4.88
CA TYR A 185 -16.19 -7.63 5.43
C TYR A 185 -15.96 -8.85 4.53
N PRO A 186 -14.72 -9.37 4.44
CA PRO A 186 -14.40 -10.44 3.50
C PRO A 186 -14.91 -11.78 4.04
N ASP A 187 -15.16 -12.69 3.11
CA ASP A 187 -15.36 -14.11 3.42
C ASP A 187 -14.02 -14.87 3.49
N LYS A 188 -14.08 -16.11 3.98
CA LYS A 188 -12.93 -17.01 4.06
C LYS A 188 -12.21 -17.25 2.72
N VAL A 189 -12.92 -17.22 1.60
CA VAL A 189 -12.33 -17.45 0.28
C VAL A 189 -11.50 -16.25 -0.16
N THR A 190 -11.92 -15.05 0.23
CA THR A 190 -11.21 -13.80 -0.01
C THR A 190 -9.93 -13.75 0.82
N ASP A 191 -10.02 -13.82 2.14
CA ASP A 191 -8.87 -13.83 3.05
C ASP A 191 -9.18 -14.58 4.36
N VAL A 192 -8.44 -15.65 4.65
CA VAL A 192 -8.68 -16.48 5.84
C VAL A 192 -8.39 -15.77 7.17
N HIS A 193 -7.57 -14.73 7.20
CA HIS A 193 -7.24 -14.01 8.42
C HIS A 193 -8.28 -12.93 8.71
N MET A 194 -8.75 -12.25 7.67
CA MET A 194 -9.72 -11.15 7.80
C MET A 194 -11.19 -11.60 7.69
N ASP A 195 -11.45 -12.86 7.36
CA ASP A 195 -12.78 -13.50 7.28
C ASP A 195 -13.67 -13.14 8.47
N THR A 196 -14.79 -12.45 8.21
CA THR A 196 -15.66 -11.92 9.28
C THR A 196 -16.43 -12.97 10.04
N ASP A 197 -16.65 -14.12 9.42
CA ASP A 197 -17.32 -15.26 10.06
C ASP A 197 -16.30 -16.22 10.71
N GLY A 198 -15.02 -15.87 10.68
CA GLY A 198 -13.90 -16.69 11.12
C GLY A 198 -12.96 -15.95 12.06
N ASN A 199 -11.73 -15.69 11.60
CA ASN A 199 -10.68 -15.07 12.42
C ASN A 199 -10.93 -13.56 12.66
N ASP A 200 -11.63 -12.89 11.75
CA ASP A 200 -12.04 -11.48 11.78
C ASP A 200 -10.92 -10.50 12.20
N PHE A 201 -9.70 -10.70 11.70
CA PHE A 201 -8.59 -9.81 12.01
C PHE A 201 -8.86 -8.40 11.51
N GLN A 202 -8.60 -7.42 12.37
CA GLN A 202 -8.40 -6.04 11.95
C GLN A 202 -6.97 -5.87 11.44
N CYS A 203 -6.70 -4.81 10.66
CA CYS A 203 -5.38 -4.61 10.05
C CYS A 203 -4.26 -4.61 11.11
N GLN A 204 -4.50 -3.93 12.23
CA GLN A 204 -3.56 -3.79 13.34
C GLN A 204 -3.30 -5.08 14.13
N THR A 205 -4.06 -6.17 13.90
CA THR A 205 -3.74 -7.49 14.47
C THR A 205 -2.39 -7.98 13.95
N CYS A 206 -2.09 -7.75 12.65
CA CYS A 206 -0.79 -8.02 12.07
C CYS A 206 0.09 -6.77 12.02
N HIS A 207 -0.49 -5.64 11.64
CA HIS A 207 0.15 -4.32 11.59
C HIS A 207 0.16 -3.68 12.99
N THR A 208 0.78 -4.37 13.93
CA THR A 208 0.91 -3.90 15.32
C THR A 208 1.43 -2.47 15.34
N THR A 209 0.80 -1.66 16.19
CA THR A 209 0.99 -0.21 16.20
C THR A 209 1.32 0.24 17.61
N GLU A 210 2.46 0.90 17.76
CA GLU A 210 2.94 1.48 19.02
C GLU A 210 3.26 2.94 18.75
N SER A 211 2.81 3.87 19.60
CA SER A 211 3.03 5.31 19.40
C SER A 211 2.72 5.77 17.96
N HIS A 212 1.57 5.34 17.44
CA HIS A 212 1.10 5.61 16.07
C HIS A 212 2.08 5.21 14.94
N GLN A 213 3.11 4.40 15.25
CA GLN A 213 3.98 3.80 14.25
C GLN A 213 3.41 2.45 13.84
N ILE A 214 2.64 2.48 12.74
CA ILE A 214 2.07 1.30 12.13
C ILE A 214 3.21 0.51 11.45
N ARG A 215 3.45 -0.72 11.89
CA ARG A 215 4.48 -1.59 11.28
C ARG A 215 4.05 -2.05 9.89
N GLY A 216 5.02 -2.40 9.05
CA GLY A 216 4.78 -2.93 7.70
C GLY A 216 4.94 -1.88 6.59
N ASN A 217 5.99 -2.05 5.80
CA ASN A 217 6.33 -1.11 4.72
C ASN A 217 5.96 -1.69 3.35
N ALA A 218 5.25 -0.93 2.53
CA ALA A 218 4.91 -1.33 1.16
C ALA A 218 6.10 -1.16 0.21
N MET A 219 6.59 -2.22 -0.45
CA MET A 219 7.78 -2.18 -1.32
C MET A 219 7.71 -1.11 -2.44
N GLY A 220 6.54 -0.88 -3.04
CA GLY A 220 6.40 0.12 -4.12
C GLY A 220 6.55 1.58 -3.67
N VAL A 221 6.42 1.84 -2.37
CA VAL A 221 6.53 3.17 -1.72
C VAL A 221 7.78 3.24 -0.83
N SER A 222 8.11 2.11 -0.22
CA SER A 222 9.25 1.86 0.64
C SER A 222 10.00 0.56 0.33
N PRO A 223 10.79 0.54 -0.77
CA PRO A 223 11.59 -0.62 -1.20
C PRO A 223 12.60 -1.17 -0.19
N GLY A 224 13.10 -0.35 0.75
CA GLY A 224 14.21 -0.72 1.65
C GLY A 224 13.82 -1.16 3.06
N GLY A 225 12.52 -1.30 3.35
CA GLY A 225 12.07 -1.65 4.70
C GLY A 225 12.06 -3.16 4.94
N MET A 226 12.94 -3.66 5.81
CA MET A 226 12.67 -4.92 6.50
C MET A 226 11.41 -4.71 7.34
N SER A 227 10.40 -5.52 7.08
CA SER A 227 9.18 -5.55 7.85
C SER A 227 9.26 -6.79 8.73
N ASP A 228 9.22 -6.60 10.05
CA ASP A 228 9.15 -7.71 11.02
C ASP A 228 7.80 -8.45 10.98
N ILE A 229 6.88 -8.00 10.12
CA ILE A 229 5.62 -8.67 9.82
C ILE A 229 5.85 -9.73 8.73
N GLY A 230 5.65 -10.98 9.11
CA GLY A 230 5.60 -12.14 8.23
C GLY A 230 4.60 -13.18 8.76
N CYS A 231 4.63 -14.37 8.17
CA CYS A 231 3.78 -15.48 8.61
C CYS A 231 4.31 -16.13 9.89
N GLU A 232 5.62 -16.08 10.09
CA GLU A 232 6.33 -16.79 11.18
C GLU A 232 6.14 -16.12 12.55
N ASN A 233 5.48 -14.96 12.62
CA ASN A 233 5.07 -14.34 13.89
C ASN A 233 3.96 -15.12 14.60
N CYS A 234 3.13 -15.84 13.84
CA CYS A 234 1.99 -16.61 14.35
C CYS A 234 2.07 -18.11 14.01
N HIS A 235 2.80 -18.46 12.95
CA HIS A 235 2.97 -19.83 12.49
C HIS A 235 4.41 -20.30 12.71
N GLU A 236 4.61 -21.59 12.93
CA GLU A 236 5.95 -22.16 12.92
C GLU A 236 6.59 -22.05 11.52
N ALA A 237 7.92 -21.94 11.45
CA ALA A 237 8.66 -21.90 10.19
C ALA A 237 8.52 -23.20 9.34
N ALA A 238 8.13 -24.30 9.99
CA ALA A 238 7.89 -25.61 9.39
C ALA A 238 6.45 -26.11 9.67
N PRO A 239 5.41 -25.41 9.19
CA PRO A 239 4.04 -25.59 9.69
C PRO A 239 3.32 -26.82 9.11
N HIS A 240 3.97 -27.60 8.24
CA HIS A 240 3.32 -28.70 7.52
C HIS A 240 3.73 -30.07 8.09
N ASP A 241 2.78 -31.01 8.16
CA ASP A 241 3.10 -32.42 8.43
C ASP A 241 4.01 -33.02 7.33
N ASN A 242 3.84 -32.55 6.10
CA ASN A 242 4.67 -32.96 4.98
C ASN A 242 6.04 -32.26 5.02
N LYS A 243 7.05 -32.99 5.48
CA LYS A 243 8.45 -32.53 5.54
C LYS A 243 8.99 -31.96 4.22
N ARG A 244 8.47 -32.41 3.07
CA ARG A 244 8.88 -31.87 1.77
C ARG A 244 8.39 -30.43 1.61
N LEU A 245 7.18 -30.08 2.05
CA LEU A 245 6.69 -28.70 2.03
C LEU A 245 7.54 -27.82 2.95
N ASN A 246 7.87 -28.30 4.15
CA ASN A 246 8.77 -27.57 5.05
C ASN A 246 10.14 -27.31 4.43
N SER A 247 10.71 -28.25 3.65
CA SER A 247 11.98 -27.98 2.96
C SER A 247 11.90 -26.84 1.93
N HIS A 248 10.70 -26.57 1.36
CA HIS A 248 10.53 -25.47 0.40
C HIS A 248 10.55 -24.10 1.08
N THR A 249 10.21 -23.99 2.38
CA THR A 249 10.14 -22.69 3.07
C THR A 249 11.50 -22.01 3.18
N SER A 250 12.59 -22.74 2.93
CA SER A 250 13.95 -22.19 2.78
C SER A 250 14.11 -21.30 1.53
N SER A 251 13.42 -21.62 0.43
CA SER A 251 13.59 -20.95 -0.87
C SER A 251 12.31 -20.27 -1.39
N ILE A 252 11.14 -20.66 -0.87
CA ILE A 252 9.82 -20.21 -1.31
C ILE A 252 9.12 -19.53 -0.12
N ALA A 253 8.67 -18.29 -0.32
CA ALA A 253 7.91 -17.58 0.69
C ALA A 253 6.52 -18.20 0.90
N CYS A 254 5.98 -18.15 2.12
CA CYS A 254 4.64 -18.65 2.42
C CYS A 254 3.57 -18.03 1.49
N GLN A 255 3.68 -16.72 1.24
CA GLN A 255 2.80 -15.97 0.34
C GLN A 255 2.70 -16.59 -1.05
N THR A 256 3.80 -17.14 -1.59
CA THR A 256 3.85 -17.70 -2.95
C THR A 256 2.88 -18.87 -3.10
N CYS A 257 2.82 -19.76 -2.11
CA CYS A 257 1.92 -20.92 -2.14
C CYS A 257 0.52 -20.58 -1.66
N HIS A 258 0.40 -19.67 -0.68
CA HIS A 258 -0.85 -19.41 0.02
C HIS A 258 -1.67 -18.26 -0.55
N ILE A 259 -1.16 -17.50 -1.51
CA ILE A 259 -1.90 -16.49 -2.27
C ILE A 259 -1.83 -16.86 -3.76
N PRO A 260 -2.60 -17.87 -4.20
CA PRO A 260 -2.55 -18.35 -5.59
C PRO A 260 -3.04 -17.29 -6.58
N GLU A 261 -3.98 -16.45 -6.17
CA GLU A 261 -4.60 -15.40 -6.99
C GLU A 261 -4.92 -14.18 -6.12
N PHE A 262 -4.81 -12.99 -6.71
CA PHE A 262 -5.28 -11.72 -6.14
C PHE A 262 -6.37 -11.11 -7.04
N ALA A 263 -6.92 -9.96 -6.65
CA ALA A 263 -8.05 -9.32 -7.34
C ALA A 263 -9.24 -10.30 -7.46
N LYS A 264 -9.54 -10.99 -6.35
CA LYS A 264 -10.56 -12.05 -6.30
C LYS A 264 -11.98 -11.50 -6.51
N ASN A 265 -12.27 -10.34 -5.95
CA ASN A 265 -13.61 -9.75 -5.95
C ASN A 265 -13.73 -8.57 -6.93
N GLU A 266 -12.72 -7.70 -6.98
CA GLU A 266 -12.68 -6.53 -7.87
C GLU A 266 -11.57 -6.62 -8.91
N PRO A 267 -11.83 -6.27 -10.19
CA PRO A 267 -10.80 -6.21 -11.21
C PRO A 267 -9.72 -5.17 -10.88
N THR A 268 -8.47 -5.55 -11.07
CA THR A 268 -7.31 -4.69 -10.88
C THR A 268 -6.75 -4.22 -12.22
N LYS A 269 -6.16 -3.03 -12.25
CA LYS A 269 -5.51 -2.53 -13.46
C LYS A 269 -4.14 -3.18 -13.61
N MET A 270 -3.89 -3.78 -14.78
CA MET A 270 -2.65 -4.45 -15.15
C MET A 270 -1.79 -3.62 -16.11
N SER A 271 -2.41 -2.71 -16.87
CA SER A 271 -1.69 -1.78 -17.72
C SER A 271 -2.34 -0.40 -17.79
N TRP A 272 -1.51 0.64 -17.91
CA TRP A 272 -1.92 2.02 -18.18
C TRP A 272 -1.02 2.65 -19.24
N ASP A 273 -1.57 2.88 -20.44
CA ASP A 273 -0.88 3.56 -21.53
C ASP A 273 -1.35 5.01 -21.65
N TRP A 274 -0.55 5.96 -21.15
CA TRP A 274 -0.83 7.39 -21.26
C TRP A 274 -0.59 7.96 -22.66
N SER A 275 0.11 7.24 -23.55
CA SER A 275 0.49 7.75 -24.88
C SER A 275 -0.72 7.98 -25.80
N THR A 276 -1.82 7.29 -25.52
CA THR A 276 -3.08 7.43 -26.27
C THR A 276 -4.03 8.47 -25.68
N ALA A 277 -3.68 9.08 -24.54
CA ALA A 277 -4.52 10.09 -23.91
C ALA A 277 -4.69 11.32 -24.83
N GLY A 278 -5.85 11.97 -24.74
CA GLY A 278 -6.20 13.16 -25.51
C GLY A 278 -6.89 12.87 -26.85
N GLN A 279 -6.92 11.62 -27.31
CA GLN A 279 -7.60 11.24 -28.56
C GLN A 279 -9.13 11.30 -28.41
N ASP A 280 -9.80 11.82 -29.43
CA ASP A 280 -11.27 11.83 -29.53
C ASP A 280 -11.78 10.52 -30.16
N ILE A 281 -11.58 9.42 -29.44
CA ILE A 281 -12.08 8.07 -29.78
C ILE A 281 -13.10 7.61 -28.74
N GLU A 282 -13.83 6.55 -29.08
CA GLU A 282 -14.84 5.97 -28.19
C GLU A 282 -14.25 5.53 -26.85
N GLN A 283 -14.90 5.93 -25.75
CA GLN A 283 -14.53 5.48 -24.40
C GLN A 283 -15.16 4.14 -24.11
N THR A 284 -14.46 3.08 -24.51
CA THR A 284 -14.88 1.69 -24.37
C THR A 284 -14.74 1.18 -22.93
N LYS A 285 -15.41 0.06 -22.65
CA LYS A 285 -15.36 -0.69 -21.39
C LYS A 285 -15.11 -2.18 -21.65
N ASP A 286 -14.52 -2.88 -20.69
CA ASP A 286 -14.33 -4.32 -20.73
C ASP A 286 -15.57 -5.09 -20.22
N GLU A 287 -15.44 -6.42 -20.15
CA GLU A 287 -16.45 -7.34 -19.62
C GLU A 287 -16.84 -7.08 -18.15
N TYR A 288 -15.99 -6.39 -17.38
CA TYR A 288 -16.24 -6.02 -15.99
C TYR A 288 -16.83 -4.61 -15.85
N GLY A 289 -17.15 -3.95 -16.98
CA GLY A 289 -17.66 -2.57 -17.00
C GLY A 289 -16.62 -1.52 -16.64
N LYS A 290 -15.33 -1.86 -16.57
CA LYS A 290 -14.24 -0.92 -16.32
C LYS A 290 -13.83 -0.29 -17.65
N HIS A 291 -13.53 1.02 -17.65
CA HIS A 291 -13.08 1.69 -18.87
C HIS A 291 -11.79 1.05 -19.39
N THR A 292 -11.72 0.77 -20.69
CA THR A 292 -10.51 0.35 -21.41
C THR A 292 -9.84 1.53 -22.10
N TYR A 293 -10.58 2.62 -22.33
CA TYR A 293 -10.04 3.91 -22.76
C TYR A 293 -10.73 5.07 -22.02
N MET A 294 -9.96 6.09 -21.66
CA MET A 294 -10.49 7.39 -21.23
C MET A 294 -9.67 8.51 -21.87
N LYS A 295 -10.31 9.51 -22.50
CA LYS A 295 -9.61 10.66 -23.09
C LYS A 295 -8.61 11.32 -22.12
N LYS A 296 -8.96 11.39 -20.84
CA LYS A 296 -8.12 11.99 -19.78
C LYS A 296 -6.87 11.18 -19.42
N LYS A 297 -6.81 9.89 -19.76
CA LYS A 297 -5.86 8.95 -19.16
C LYS A 297 -5.24 7.96 -20.14
N GLY A 298 -5.81 7.76 -21.33
CA GLY A 298 -5.34 6.79 -22.30
C GLY A 298 -5.97 5.41 -22.10
N ASN A 299 -5.25 4.36 -22.49
CA ASN A 299 -5.76 2.97 -22.47
C ASN A 299 -5.44 2.23 -21.17
N PHE A 300 -6.30 1.26 -20.86
CA PHE A 300 -6.20 0.39 -19.70
C PHE A 300 -6.39 -1.07 -20.08
N VAL A 301 -5.69 -1.94 -19.34
CA VAL A 301 -5.98 -3.38 -19.29
C VAL A 301 -6.31 -3.73 -17.85
N TRP A 302 -7.41 -4.46 -17.67
CA TRP A 302 -7.86 -4.94 -16.37
C TRP A 302 -7.86 -6.46 -16.34
N ALA A 303 -7.75 -7.02 -15.14
CA ALA A 303 -7.88 -8.45 -14.92
C ALA A 303 -8.46 -8.72 -13.53
N LYS A 304 -9.15 -9.86 -13.39
CA LYS A 304 -9.70 -10.38 -12.15
C LYS A 304 -9.13 -11.79 -11.93
N ASN A 305 -9.03 -12.27 -10.68
CA ASN A 305 -8.45 -13.57 -10.34
C ASN A 305 -7.03 -13.74 -10.91
N VAL A 306 -6.17 -12.76 -10.62
CA VAL A 306 -4.88 -12.61 -11.27
C VAL A 306 -3.84 -13.49 -10.59
N GLN A 307 -3.16 -14.34 -11.36
CA GLN A 307 -1.97 -15.05 -10.92
C GLN A 307 -0.81 -14.05 -10.68
N PRO A 308 -0.14 -14.10 -9.51
CA PRO A 308 1.06 -13.31 -9.27
C PRO A 308 2.22 -13.68 -10.21
N GLN A 309 3.09 -12.70 -10.45
CA GLN A 309 4.43 -12.95 -10.96
C GLN A 309 5.35 -13.35 -9.79
N TYR A 310 6.30 -14.25 -10.02
CA TYR A 310 7.19 -14.74 -8.97
C TYR A 310 8.63 -14.29 -9.23
N ALA A 311 9.28 -13.72 -8.22
CA ALA A 311 10.66 -13.24 -8.30
C ALA A 311 11.39 -13.43 -6.97
N TRP A 312 12.72 -13.51 -7.03
CA TRP A 312 13.58 -13.50 -5.86
C TRP A 312 13.48 -12.16 -5.14
N TYR A 313 13.38 -12.21 -3.81
CA TYR A 313 13.32 -11.03 -2.97
C TYR A 313 14.04 -11.26 -1.65
N ASN A 314 15.06 -10.44 -1.37
CA ASN A 314 15.91 -10.48 -0.17
C ASN A 314 15.55 -9.42 0.88
N GLY A 315 14.36 -8.80 0.76
CA GLY A 315 13.94 -7.71 1.63
C GLY A 315 14.32 -6.31 1.13
N LYS A 316 15.08 -6.21 0.02
CA LYS A 316 15.42 -4.94 -0.63
C LYS A 316 14.84 -4.87 -2.03
N ALA A 317 14.56 -3.65 -2.49
CA ALA A 317 14.14 -3.37 -3.84
C ALA A 317 14.90 -2.17 -4.41
N ASP A 318 15.03 -2.14 -5.73
CA ASP A 318 15.48 -0.95 -6.45
C ASP A 318 14.28 -0.05 -6.79
N ALA A 319 14.54 1.23 -7.05
CA ALA A 319 13.52 2.18 -7.44
C ALA A 319 14.09 3.32 -8.31
N TYR A 320 13.32 3.66 -9.35
CA TYR A 320 13.53 4.89 -10.12
C TYR A 320 13.15 6.11 -9.28
N MET A 321 14.04 7.11 -9.24
CA MET A 321 13.85 8.38 -8.55
C MET A 321 13.75 9.55 -9.55
N ALA A 322 13.07 10.63 -9.14
CA ALA A 322 12.97 11.83 -9.95
C ALA A 322 14.35 12.35 -10.39
N GLY A 323 14.53 12.55 -11.70
CA GLY A 323 15.77 13.01 -12.32
C GLY A 323 16.80 11.92 -12.62
N ASP A 324 16.52 10.64 -12.34
CA ASP A 324 17.35 9.54 -12.84
C ASP A 324 17.24 9.43 -14.37
N LYS A 325 18.33 8.99 -15.02
CA LYS A 325 18.33 8.72 -16.46
C LYS A 325 17.65 7.38 -16.75
N MET A 326 17.01 7.29 -17.91
CA MET A 326 16.44 6.04 -18.43
C MET A 326 16.71 5.90 -19.93
N ASP A 327 16.49 4.71 -20.50
CA ASP A 327 16.55 4.47 -21.95
C ASP A 327 15.12 4.22 -22.47
N PRO A 328 14.57 5.09 -23.34
CA PRO A 328 13.20 4.92 -23.83
C PRO A 328 13.00 3.70 -24.74
N LYS A 329 14.08 3.02 -25.15
CA LYS A 329 14.03 1.78 -25.96
C LYS A 329 13.88 0.52 -25.14
N VAL A 330 14.02 0.60 -23.81
CA VAL A 330 13.94 -0.53 -22.89
C VAL A 330 12.88 -0.25 -21.83
N VAL A 331 12.16 -1.29 -21.39
CA VAL A 331 11.20 -1.15 -20.29
C VAL A 331 11.92 -0.72 -19.02
N THR A 332 11.56 0.44 -18.49
CA THR A 332 12.14 0.94 -17.23
C THR A 332 11.40 0.36 -16.04
N LYS A 333 12.12 -0.29 -15.13
CA LYS A 333 11.57 -0.81 -13.88
C LYS A 333 11.50 0.30 -12.84
N LEU A 334 10.30 0.79 -12.54
CA LEU A 334 10.12 1.88 -11.57
C LEU A 334 10.34 1.41 -10.13
N THR A 335 10.00 0.16 -9.84
CA THR A 335 10.43 -0.58 -8.66
C THR A 335 10.67 -2.03 -9.04
N TYR A 336 11.67 -2.67 -8.43
CA TYR A 336 12.01 -4.06 -8.72
C TYR A 336 12.55 -4.79 -7.48
N PRO A 337 12.05 -6.00 -7.14
CA PRO A 337 12.61 -6.78 -6.05
C PRO A 337 14.05 -7.20 -6.35
N LEU A 338 14.93 -7.15 -5.33
CA LEU A 338 16.32 -7.57 -5.44
C LEU A 338 16.54 -8.94 -4.81
N GLY A 339 17.54 -9.65 -5.32
CA GLY A 339 17.89 -11.00 -4.92
C GLY A 339 17.98 -11.90 -6.14
N ASP A 340 18.65 -13.03 -5.99
CA ASP A 340 18.73 -14.07 -7.00
C ASP A 340 18.92 -15.44 -6.34
N ILE A 341 18.99 -16.50 -7.15
CA ILE A 341 19.12 -17.87 -6.65
C ILE A 341 20.35 -18.10 -5.76
N ASN A 342 21.41 -17.30 -5.88
CA ASN A 342 22.63 -17.39 -5.08
C ASN A 342 22.59 -16.52 -3.82
N ASP A 343 21.56 -15.70 -3.63
CA ASP A 343 21.43 -14.84 -2.45
C ASP A 343 20.74 -15.62 -1.33
N GLU A 344 21.49 -16.05 -0.31
CA GLU A 344 20.98 -16.86 0.81
C GLU A 344 19.85 -16.19 1.62
N LYS A 345 19.66 -14.88 1.47
CA LYS A 345 18.57 -14.14 2.13
C LYS A 345 17.32 -14.04 1.26
N ALA A 346 17.41 -14.36 -0.02
CA ALA A 346 16.31 -14.24 -0.96
C ALA A 346 15.39 -15.45 -0.88
N LYS A 347 14.08 -15.23 -0.93
CA LYS A 347 13.10 -16.28 -1.25
C LYS A 347 12.31 -15.86 -2.49
N ILE A 348 11.63 -16.80 -3.12
CA ILE A 348 10.70 -16.52 -4.21
C ILE A 348 9.38 -16.02 -3.61
N TYR A 349 9.02 -14.77 -3.92
CA TYR A 349 7.80 -14.08 -3.46
C TYR A 349 6.82 -13.79 -4.61
N PRO A 350 5.52 -13.63 -4.33
CA PRO A 350 4.52 -13.22 -5.32
C PRO A 350 4.41 -11.69 -5.43
N PHE A 351 4.22 -11.21 -6.66
CA PHE A 351 4.11 -9.80 -7.00
C PHE A 351 2.99 -9.54 -7.98
N LYS A 352 2.31 -8.40 -7.80
CA LYS A 352 1.60 -7.73 -8.89
C LYS A 352 2.60 -6.91 -9.68
N VAL A 353 2.56 -7.07 -10.99
CA VAL A 353 3.32 -6.23 -11.94
C VAL A 353 2.32 -5.41 -12.73
N HIS A 354 2.40 -4.09 -12.61
CA HIS A 354 1.65 -3.16 -13.46
C HIS A 354 2.59 -2.58 -14.51
N THR A 355 2.17 -2.65 -15.77
CA THR A 355 2.93 -2.14 -16.92
C THR A 355 2.32 -0.83 -17.44
N GLY A 356 3.03 -0.10 -18.27
CA GLY A 356 2.43 1.07 -18.91
C GLY A 356 3.37 1.83 -19.82
N LYS A 357 2.87 2.95 -20.33
CA LYS A 357 3.68 3.98 -21.00
C LYS A 357 3.40 5.31 -20.34
N GLN A 358 4.45 6.06 -20.01
CA GLN A 358 4.32 7.37 -19.38
C GLN A 358 5.27 8.39 -19.99
N ILE A 359 4.92 9.66 -19.79
CA ILE A 359 5.61 10.80 -20.38
C ILE A 359 7.04 10.95 -19.85
N TYR A 360 7.97 11.24 -20.75
CA TYR A 360 9.37 11.52 -20.44
C TYR A 360 9.92 12.66 -21.29
N ASP A 361 10.97 13.32 -20.82
CA ASP A 361 11.68 14.38 -21.54
C ASP A 361 12.64 13.76 -22.55
N SER A 362 12.43 13.99 -23.85
CA SER A 362 13.17 13.30 -24.92
C SER A 362 14.59 13.82 -25.14
N LYS A 363 14.93 15.01 -24.64
CA LYS A 363 16.32 15.52 -24.67
C LYS A 363 17.11 15.04 -23.46
N GLN A 364 16.45 14.89 -22.32
CA GLN A 364 17.10 14.56 -21.06
C GLN A 364 17.02 13.09 -20.71
N ASN A 365 16.15 12.31 -21.34
CA ASN A 365 15.90 10.90 -21.03
C ASN A 365 15.62 10.68 -19.54
N ILE A 366 14.65 11.45 -19.01
CA ILE A 366 14.14 11.33 -17.64
C ILE A 366 12.61 11.31 -17.68
N PHE A 367 11.95 10.52 -16.83
CA PHE A 367 10.50 10.60 -16.68
C PHE A 367 10.07 11.95 -16.11
N ILE A 368 8.98 12.49 -16.69
CA ILE A 368 8.40 13.77 -16.32
C ILE A 368 7.33 13.56 -15.24
N THR A 369 7.36 14.38 -14.19
CA THR A 369 6.33 14.42 -13.14
C THR A 369 5.19 15.35 -13.54
N ALA A 370 4.38 14.95 -14.51
CA ALA A 370 3.38 15.83 -15.14
C ALA A 370 2.25 16.29 -14.18
N LYS A 371 1.83 17.55 -14.32
CA LYS A 371 0.62 18.08 -13.70
C LYS A 371 -0.62 17.62 -14.47
N VAL A 372 -1.36 16.68 -13.90
CA VAL A 372 -2.59 16.16 -14.50
C VAL A 372 -3.86 16.79 -13.93
N PHE A 373 -3.81 17.25 -12.66
CA PHE A 373 -4.96 17.78 -11.93
C PHE A 373 -4.93 19.31 -11.78
N GLY A 374 -6.10 19.92 -11.58
CA GLY A 374 -6.24 21.34 -11.26
C GLY A 374 -6.15 22.28 -12.47
N LYS A 375 -5.92 23.57 -12.21
CA LYS A 375 -5.76 24.61 -13.25
C LYS A 375 -4.51 24.31 -14.09
N GLY A 376 -4.65 24.33 -15.42
CA GLY A 376 -3.57 24.01 -16.35
C GLY A 376 -3.19 22.53 -16.44
N GLY A 377 -3.81 21.66 -15.63
CA GLY A 377 -3.53 20.23 -15.63
C GLY A 377 -4.08 19.51 -16.85
N TYR A 378 -3.38 18.44 -17.25
CA TYR A 378 -3.68 17.66 -18.45
C TYR A 378 -5.15 17.22 -18.58
N TRP A 379 -5.81 16.83 -17.48
CA TRP A 379 -7.21 16.36 -17.51
C TRP A 379 -8.24 17.41 -17.95
N LYS A 380 -7.85 18.68 -18.03
CA LYS A 380 -8.68 19.78 -18.53
C LYS A 380 -8.18 20.33 -19.86
N THR A 381 -6.86 20.46 -20.02
CA THR A 381 -6.25 21.13 -21.18
C THR A 381 -5.92 20.17 -22.33
N PHE A 382 -5.67 18.89 -22.01
CA PHE A 382 -5.14 17.90 -22.95
C PHE A 382 -3.82 18.33 -23.62
N ASP A 383 -3.05 19.19 -22.95
CA ASP A 383 -1.74 19.69 -23.41
C ASP A 383 -0.62 19.08 -22.57
N TRP A 384 0.15 18.17 -23.17
CA TRP A 384 1.27 17.50 -22.52
C TRP A 384 2.47 18.43 -22.29
N ASN A 385 2.74 19.38 -23.17
CA ASN A 385 3.82 20.35 -22.96
C ASN A 385 3.52 21.20 -21.73
N LYS A 386 2.27 21.68 -21.61
CA LYS A 386 1.89 22.49 -20.45
C LYS A 386 1.88 21.68 -19.16
N ALA A 387 1.39 20.44 -19.21
CA ALA A 387 1.39 19.54 -18.07
C ALA A 387 2.82 19.18 -17.59
N ALA A 388 3.74 18.94 -18.54
CA ALA A 388 5.14 18.68 -18.26
C ALA A 388 5.83 19.88 -17.62
N GLU A 389 5.69 21.07 -18.22
CA GLU A 389 6.27 22.31 -17.70
C GLU A 389 5.83 22.57 -16.24
N LEU A 390 4.52 22.62 -16.00
CA LEU A 390 3.96 22.92 -14.68
C LEU A 390 4.32 21.84 -13.65
N GLY A 391 4.33 20.57 -14.06
CA GLY A 391 4.64 19.45 -13.18
C GLY A 391 6.11 19.39 -12.75
N MET A 392 7.03 19.68 -13.67
CA MET A 392 8.46 19.76 -13.39
C MET A 392 8.79 20.98 -12.53
N GLN A 393 8.12 22.12 -12.74
CA GLN A 393 8.27 23.32 -11.93
C GLN A 393 7.76 23.14 -10.49
N ALA A 394 6.77 22.27 -10.27
CA ALA A 394 6.24 21.96 -8.94
C ALA A 394 7.00 20.84 -8.22
N ASN A 395 8.00 20.20 -8.85
CA ASN A 395 8.72 19.08 -8.28
C ASN A 395 10.04 19.53 -7.65
N GLN A 396 10.10 19.54 -6.31
CA GLN A 396 11.27 19.99 -5.56
C GLN A 396 12.56 19.26 -5.96
N ALA A 397 12.50 17.94 -6.18
CA ALA A 397 13.69 17.17 -6.57
C ALA A 397 14.22 17.55 -7.96
N MET A 398 13.36 18.01 -8.88
CA MET A 398 13.79 18.56 -10.17
C MET A 398 14.40 19.96 -9.99
N LEU A 399 13.78 20.82 -9.16
CA LEU A 399 14.28 22.16 -8.86
C LEU A 399 15.66 22.12 -8.20
N ASP A 400 15.86 21.27 -7.18
CA ASP A 400 17.12 21.11 -6.45
C ASP A 400 18.27 20.66 -7.37
N LYS A 401 17.94 19.89 -8.41
CA LYS A 401 18.90 19.43 -9.44
C LYS A 401 19.07 20.42 -10.60
N GLY A 402 18.34 21.54 -10.60
CA GLY A 402 18.33 22.50 -11.71
C GLY A 402 17.76 21.94 -13.01
N ILE A 403 16.98 20.86 -12.94
CA ILE A 403 16.37 20.20 -14.10
C ILE A 403 15.13 20.98 -14.52
N LYS A 404 15.09 21.40 -15.79
CA LYS A 404 13.94 22.09 -16.39
C LYS A 404 13.41 21.26 -17.55
N TYR A 405 12.11 21.34 -17.83
CA TYR A 405 11.55 20.70 -19.02
C TYR A 405 12.21 21.26 -20.29
N SER A 406 12.64 20.38 -21.20
CA SER A 406 13.36 20.76 -22.42
C SER A 406 12.46 21.37 -23.50
N GLY A 407 11.13 21.24 -23.36
CA GLY A 407 10.18 21.59 -24.41
C GLY A 407 9.80 20.42 -25.31
N GLU A 408 10.45 19.26 -25.16
CA GLU A 408 10.14 18.05 -25.93
C GLU A 408 9.86 16.85 -25.02
N TYR A 409 8.85 16.06 -25.40
CA TYR A 409 8.47 14.86 -24.67
C TYR A 409 8.28 13.66 -25.60
N GLY A 410 8.34 12.47 -25.02
CA GLY A 410 7.87 11.22 -25.62
C GLY A 410 7.15 10.36 -24.58
N PHE A 411 6.82 9.13 -24.96
CA PHE A 411 6.31 8.11 -24.04
C PHE A 411 7.22 6.89 -24.06
N ALA A 412 7.54 6.36 -22.88
CA ALA A 412 8.41 5.20 -22.73
C ALA A 412 7.75 4.15 -21.83
N GLU A 413 8.09 2.89 -22.08
CA GLU A 413 7.53 1.73 -21.39
C GLU A 413 8.07 1.59 -19.96
N THR A 414 7.18 1.23 -19.05
CA THR A 414 7.49 0.99 -17.65
C THR A 414 6.86 -0.28 -17.14
N GLU A 415 7.51 -0.88 -16.14
CA GLU A 415 6.90 -1.84 -15.25
C GLU A 415 7.18 -1.43 -13.81
N MET A 416 6.29 -1.83 -12.90
CA MET A 416 6.44 -1.55 -11.49
C MET A 416 5.91 -2.74 -10.69
N TRP A 417 6.63 -3.09 -9.64
CA TRP A 417 6.41 -4.32 -8.88
C TRP A 417 5.88 -3.98 -7.49
N TRP A 418 4.79 -4.65 -7.08
CA TRP A 418 4.20 -4.58 -5.74
C TRP A 418 4.10 -5.97 -5.15
N ARG A 419 4.51 -6.12 -3.89
CA ARG A 419 4.35 -7.38 -3.16
C ARG A 419 2.88 -7.69 -2.96
N ILE A 420 2.53 -8.98 -3.06
CA ILE A 420 1.23 -9.51 -2.67
C ILE A 420 1.38 -10.18 -1.29
N ASN A 421 0.60 -9.72 -0.30
CA ASN A 421 0.71 -10.20 1.08
C ASN A 421 -0.65 -10.53 1.73
N HIS A 422 -1.75 -10.08 1.15
CA HIS A 422 -3.11 -10.36 1.62
C HIS A 422 -3.84 -11.29 0.64
N MET A 423 -5.11 -11.57 0.90
CA MET A 423 -5.92 -12.57 0.20
C MET A 423 -5.39 -14.00 0.38
N VAL A 424 -4.87 -14.31 1.57
CA VAL A 424 -4.42 -15.66 1.89
C VAL A 424 -5.61 -16.61 1.76
N ALA A 425 -5.49 -17.59 0.85
CA ALA A 425 -6.56 -18.52 0.52
C ALA A 425 -6.64 -19.68 1.54
N PRO A 426 -7.79 -20.38 1.61
CA PRO A 426 -7.91 -21.63 2.36
C PRO A 426 -6.81 -22.64 1.97
N THR A 427 -6.40 -23.49 2.91
CA THR A 427 -5.28 -24.42 2.74
C THR A 427 -5.49 -25.40 1.58
N GLU A 428 -6.75 -25.73 1.28
CA GLU A 428 -7.15 -26.59 0.18
C GLU A 428 -6.81 -25.96 -1.18
N GLN A 429 -6.82 -24.62 -1.27
CA GLN A 429 -6.55 -23.83 -2.48
C GLN A 429 -5.10 -23.37 -2.60
N ALA A 430 -4.27 -23.59 -1.58
CA ALA A 430 -2.84 -23.31 -1.66
C ALA A 430 -2.19 -24.13 -2.80
N LEU A 431 -1.20 -23.53 -3.48
CA LEU A 431 -0.49 -24.18 -4.58
C LEU A 431 0.05 -25.55 -4.16
N LYS A 432 -0.17 -26.54 -5.03
CA LYS A 432 0.29 -27.92 -4.90
C LYS A 432 1.50 -28.16 -5.79
N CYS A 433 2.13 -29.32 -5.63
CA CYS A 433 3.33 -29.71 -6.37
C CYS A 433 3.19 -29.51 -7.88
N ASN A 434 2.05 -29.92 -8.45
CA ASN A 434 1.81 -29.89 -9.91
C ASN A 434 1.49 -28.49 -10.46
N ASP A 435 1.28 -27.48 -9.61
CA ASP A 435 1.14 -26.10 -10.07
C ASP A 435 2.50 -25.53 -10.50
N CYS A 436 3.60 -25.97 -9.86
CA CYS A 436 4.96 -25.54 -10.17
C CYS A 436 5.77 -26.57 -10.96
N HIS A 437 5.62 -27.85 -10.65
CA HIS A 437 6.43 -28.94 -11.20
C HIS A 437 5.72 -29.73 -12.30
N ILE A 438 6.47 -30.54 -13.02
CA ILE A 438 6.02 -31.48 -14.06
C ILE A 438 5.42 -30.77 -15.28
N LYS A 439 4.14 -30.42 -15.21
CA LYS A 439 3.38 -29.67 -16.23
C LYS A 439 2.94 -28.30 -15.71
N GLY A 440 3.21 -28.00 -14.44
CA GLY A 440 2.92 -26.73 -13.81
C GLY A 440 3.64 -25.57 -14.49
N THR A 441 2.97 -24.41 -14.49
CA THR A 441 3.42 -23.19 -15.16
C THR A 441 3.54 -22.01 -14.21
N ARG A 442 3.36 -22.21 -12.90
CA ARG A 442 3.49 -21.13 -11.92
C ARG A 442 4.89 -20.52 -11.92
N MET A 443 5.93 -21.34 -12.04
CA MET A 443 7.32 -20.89 -11.98
C MET A 443 7.96 -20.84 -13.36
N ASP A 444 8.41 -19.66 -13.78
CA ASP A 444 9.39 -19.55 -14.86
C ASP A 444 10.77 -19.90 -14.31
N TRP A 445 11.09 -21.20 -14.33
CA TRP A 445 12.34 -21.73 -13.78
C TRP A 445 13.57 -21.05 -14.37
N LYS A 446 13.56 -20.74 -15.68
CA LYS A 446 14.71 -20.13 -16.35
C LYS A 446 14.89 -18.68 -15.91
N ALA A 447 13.81 -17.90 -15.81
CA ALA A 447 13.86 -16.53 -15.30
C ALA A 447 14.32 -16.48 -13.83
N LEU A 448 13.99 -17.51 -13.05
CA LEU A 448 14.43 -17.68 -11.65
C LEU A 448 15.86 -18.22 -11.50
N GLY A 449 16.58 -18.49 -12.61
CA GLY A 449 17.97 -18.95 -12.58
C GLY A 449 18.16 -20.45 -12.38
N TYR A 450 17.10 -21.26 -12.48
CA TYR A 450 17.17 -22.72 -12.51
C TYR A 450 17.38 -23.23 -13.94
N GLU A 451 18.06 -24.37 -14.07
CA GLU A 451 18.27 -25.07 -15.35
C GLU A 451 17.09 -26.00 -15.70
N GLY A 452 15.86 -25.48 -15.55
CA GLY A 452 14.61 -26.21 -15.70
C GLY A 452 13.97 -26.62 -14.36
N ASP A 453 12.96 -27.47 -14.43
CA ASP A 453 12.21 -27.93 -13.25
C ASP A 453 13.12 -28.72 -12.29
N PRO A 454 13.35 -28.22 -11.06
CA PRO A 454 14.26 -28.85 -10.11
C PRO A 454 13.78 -30.22 -9.59
N MET A 455 12.51 -30.59 -9.83
CA MET A 455 12.02 -31.94 -9.55
C MET A 455 12.51 -32.97 -10.58
N LYS A 456 12.72 -32.57 -11.84
CA LYS A 456 13.11 -33.47 -12.93
C LYS A 456 14.61 -33.70 -13.02
N ASN A 457 15.42 -32.77 -12.50
CA ASN A 457 16.86 -32.84 -12.64
C ASN A 457 17.54 -32.48 -11.30
N LYS A 458 17.98 -33.53 -10.60
CA LYS A 458 18.52 -33.44 -9.23
C LYS A 458 19.95 -32.90 -9.14
N SER A 459 20.65 -32.76 -10.27
CA SER A 459 22.00 -32.18 -10.36
C SER A 459 22.00 -30.68 -10.63
N ILE A 460 20.83 -30.03 -10.66
CA ILE A 460 20.71 -28.58 -10.92
C ILE A 460 21.19 -27.75 -9.73
N LYS A 461 21.72 -26.57 -10.06
CA LYS A 461 21.95 -25.44 -9.16
C LYS A 461 20.82 -25.28 -8.13
N LYS A 462 21.16 -25.45 -6.86
CA LYS A 462 20.25 -25.21 -5.75
C LYS A 462 20.34 -23.77 -5.30
N HIS A 463 19.26 -23.28 -4.69
CA HIS A 463 19.32 -22.04 -3.94
C HIS A 463 20.42 -22.13 -2.88
N ALA A 464 21.20 -21.07 -2.73
CA ALA A 464 22.16 -21.00 -1.64
C ALA A 464 21.38 -20.90 -0.33
N THR A 465 21.61 -21.82 0.60
CA THR A 465 20.99 -21.78 1.93
C THR A 465 22.11 -21.60 2.95
N THR A 466 21.92 -20.71 3.92
CA THR A 466 22.77 -20.71 5.13
C THR A 466 22.58 -22.04 5.85
N ASP A 467 23.65 -22.84 5.92
CA ASP A 467 23.71 -24.08 6.73
C ASP A 467 23.58 -23.80 8.24
#